data_AF-A0AAD5SFE9-F1
#
_entry.id   AF-A0AAD5SFE9-F1
#
_cell.length_a   1.000
_cell.length_b   1.000
_cell.length_c   1.000
_cell.angle_alpha   90.00
_cell.angle_beta   90.00
_cell.angle_gamma   90.00
#
_symmetry.space_group_name_H-M   'P 1'
#
loop_
_entity.id
_entity.type
_entity.pdbx_description
1 polymer ?
#
loop_
_entity_poly.entity_id
_entity_poly.type
_entity_poly.pdbx_seq_one_letter_code
_entity_poly.pdbx_strand_id
1 'polypeptide(L)'
;MTARQSPVVTINPRVAEFTTSPTTEEVFAFYALPTGPLPPDRPYCWSNTISTLDGVTHFLETEKSVRQIGLQHIPRLSKHSKIDVRLLNGSWATADAVLITGQILRDEDDVLCCVNFEDLKKHRLEVLHKPTPQPLQIILTNSCNFDFTLRIFGQPGLDVLILTTREGHDIAQNKIANLSTPVTSNLQVLACESGPDGGVDFTKALKLLKSQFNITYLDISTGGTTIHNLIDLGLLDECRMTVANQLAGHVNTSSQVRPHAHPYDVKGLRFYAPETAPLVAWKGVRMAGEHFMFYRGVYEYRHLGN
;
A
#
# COMPACT_ATOMS: atom_id res chain seq x y z
N MET A 1 -37.67 -20.84 -25.55
CA MET A 1 -36.28 -20.93 -25.06
C MET A 1 -36.33 -21.05 -23.55
N THR A 2 -36.18 -22.26 -23.03
CA THR A 2 -36.19 -22.56 -21.59
C THR A 2 -34.83 -22.19 -21.00
N ALA A 3 -34.82 -21.31 -20.00
CA ALA A 3 -33.63 -20.96 -19.25
C ALA A 3 -33.09 -22.23 -18.57
N ARG A 4 -31.87 -22.65 -18.95
CA ARG A 4 -31.16 -23.70 -18.21
C ARG A 4 -30.82 -23.13 -16.84
N GLN A 5 -31.49 -23.61 -15.80
CA GLN A 5 -30.97 -23.49 -14.44
C GLN A 5 -29.65 -24.28 -14.40
N SER A 6 -28.53 -23.56 -14.37
CA SER A 6 -27.25 -24.15 -14.06
C SER A 6 -27.34 -24.80 -12.68
N PRO A 7 -26.82 -26.03 -12.49
CA PRO A 7 -26.77 -26.63 -11.17
C PRO A 7 -25.97 -25.72 -10.23
N VAL A 8 -26.49 -25.52 -9.02
CA VAL A 8 -25.73 -24.87 -7.93
C VAL A 8 -24.62 -25.83 -7.54
N VAL A 9 -23.44 -25.65 -8.13
CA VAL A 9 -22.24 -26.36 -7.72
C VAL A 9 -21.67 -25.63 -6.52
N THR A 10 -21.80 -26.22 -5.33
CA THR A 10 -21.08 -25.75 -4.14
C THR A 10 -19.60 -26.09 -4.31
N ILE A 11 -18.80 -25.10 -4.69
CA ILE A 11 -17.34 -25.22 -4.76
C ILE A 11 -16.80 -24.90 -3.37
N ASN A 12 -16.28 -25.90 -2.66
CA ASN A 12 -15.55 -25.67 -1.40
C ASN A 12 -14.10 -25.32 -1.74
N PRO A 13 -13.62 -24.09 -1.46
CA PRO A 13 -12.23 -23.73 -1.67
C PRO A 13 -11.32 -24.64 -0.85
N ARG A 14 -10.24 -25.16 -1.46
CA ARG A 14 -9.25 -26.04 -0.79
C ARG A 14 -8.07 -25.28 -0.18
N VAL A 15 -8.19 -23.96 -0.07
CA VAL A 15 -7.20 -23.06 0.55
C VAL A 15 -7.79 -22.59 1.88
N ALA A 16 -6.97 -22.46 2.93
CA ALA A 16 -7.45 -22.01 4.24
C ALA A 16 -8.22 -20.69 4.13
N GLU A 17 -9.39 -20.61 4.77
CA GLU A 17 -10.19 -19.40 4.81
C GLU A 17 -9.89 -18.60 6.07
N PHE A 18 -9.97 -17.27 5.94
CA PHE A 18 -10.11 -16.42 7.11
C PHE A 18 -11.43 -16.69 7.80
N THR A 19 -11.43 -16.61 9.13
CA THR A 19 -12.72 -16.51 9.84
C THR A 19 -13.47 -15.25 9.37
N THR A 20 -14.80 -15.24 9.50
CA THR A 20 -15.63 -14.10 9.06
C THR A 20 -15.30 -12.80 9.80
N SER A 21 -14.61 -12.90 10.93
CA SER A 21 -14.06 -11.80 11.71
C SER A 21 -12.70 -12.22 12.28
N PRO A 22 -11.60 -12.07 11.51
CA PRO A 22 -10.29 -12.58 11.87
C PRO A 22 -9.85 -12.12 13.25
N THR A 23 -9.38 -13.02 14.10
CA THR A 23 -8.84 -12.63 15.39
C THR A 23 -7.52 -11.87 15.21
N THR A 24 -7.08 -11.14 16.25
CA THR A 24 -5.75 -10.52 16.28
C THR A 24 -4.67 -11.56 15.96
N GLU A 25 -4.73 -12.72 16.60
CA GLU A 25 -3.83 -13.85 16.39
C GLU A 25 -3.84 -14.32 14.93
N GLU A 26 -5.03 -14.46 14.33
CA GLU A 26 -5.16 -14.89 12.94
C GLU A 26 -4.51 -13.91 11.96
N VAL A 27 -4.70 -12.60 12.19
CA VAL A 27 -4.10 -11.52 11.39
C VAL A 27 -2.57 -11.57 11.49
N PHE A 28 -2.02 -11.62 12.70
CA PHE A 28 -0.57 -11.62 12.91
C PHE A 28 0.10 -12.95 12.54
N ALA A 29 -0.62 -14.07 12.60
CA ALA A 29 -0.14 -15.34 12.08
C ALA A 29 0.03 -15.29 10.54
N PHE A 30 -0.89 -14.63 9.84
CA PHE A 30 -0.79 -14.46 8.39
C PHE A 30 0.34 -13.49 7.99
N TYR A 31 0.45 -12.36 8.70
CA TYR A 31 1.48 -11.35 8.45
C TYR A 31 2.77 -11.51 9.28
N ALA A 32 3.03 -12.71 9.79
CA ALA A 32 4.18 -13.00 10.64
C ALA A 32 5.50 -12.52 10.00
N LEU A 33 6.18 -11.59 10.65
CA LEU A 33 7.42 -11.01 10.14
C LEU A 33 8.53 -12.06 9.99
N PRO A 34 9.53 -11.83 9.10
CA PRO A 34 10.65 -12.74 8.96
C PRO A 34 11.44 -12.86 10.28
N THR A 35 11.87 -14.07 10.59
CA THR A 35 12.78 -14.37 11.71
C THR A 35 14.26 -14.32 11.31
N GLY A 36 14.54 -14.10 10.02
CA GLY A 36 15.89 -14.00 9.45
C GLY A 36 16.50 -12.60 9.58
N PRO A 37 17.73 -12.41 9.06
CA PRO A 37 18.39 -11.11 9.09
C PRO A 37 17.59 -10.08 8.29
N LEU A 38 17.38 -8.91 8.88
CA LEU A 38 16.79 -7.76 8.20
C LEU A 38 17.86 -7.02 7.39
N PRO A 39 17.46 -6.25 6.35
CA PRO A 39 18.37 -5.36 5.65
C PRO A 39 19.08 -4.40 6.63
N PRO A 40 20.41 -4.29 6.59
CA PRO A 40 21.15 -3.49 7.57
C PRO A 40 21.04 -1.99 7.30
N ASP A 41 20.92 -1.59 6.03
CA ASP A 41 21.03 -0.21 5.57
C ASP A 41 19.68 0.41 5.15
N ARG A 42 18.60 -0.37 5.10
CA ARG A 42 17.24 0.10 4.79
C ARG A 42 16.19 -0.60 5.66
N PRO A 43 14.95 -0.10 5.72
CA PRO A 43 13.85 -0.85 6.33
C PRO A 43 13.56 -2.13 5.55
N TYR A 44 13.00 -3.12 6.25
CA TYR A 44 12.28 -4.21 5.62
C TYR A 44 10.96 -3.68 5.08
N CYS A 45 10.80 -3.71 3.77
CA CYS A 45 9.71 -3.05 3.05
C CYS A 45 8.76 -4.09 2.46
N TRP A 46 7.45 -3.85 2.57
CA TRP A 46 6.46 -4.62 1.84
C TRP A 46 5.49 -3.73 1.10
N SER A 47 4.98 -4.18 -0.04
CA SER A 47 3.84 -3.54 -0.67
C SER A 47 2.55 -4.11 -0.08
N ASN A 48 1.53 -3.25 0.04
CA ASN A 48 0.18 -3.67 0.37
C ASN A 48 -0.77 -3.14 -0.72
N THR A 49 -1.41 -4.03 -1.45
CA THR A 49 -2.16 -3.67 -2.66
C THR A 49 -3.44 -4.47 -2.75
N ILE A 50 -4.51 -3.84 -3.21
CA ILE A 50 -5.73 -4.51 -3.65
C ILE A 50 -5.89 -4.34 -5.16
N SER A 51 -6.24 -5.42 -5.86
CA SER A 51 -6.54 -5.37 -7.29
C SER A 51 -7.77 -6.19 -7.66
N THR A 52 -8.33 -5.90 -8.83
CA THR A 52 -9.21 -6.83 -9.53
C THR A 52 -8.46 -8.09 -9.95
N LEU A 53 -9.18 -9.10 -10.46
CA LEU A 53 -8.59 -10.32 -10.99
C LEU A 53 -7.65 -10.05 -12.18
N ASP A 54 -7.95 -9.05 -13.00
CA ASP A 54 -7.13 -8.58 -14.12
C ASP A 54 -6.11 -7.49 -13.71
N GLY A 55 -5.87 -7.30 -12.41
CA GLY A 55 -4.78 -6.50 -11.88
C GLY A 55 -5.00 -4.99 -11.86
N VAL A 56 -6.23 -4.51 -12.07
CA VAL A 56 -6.60 -3.09 -11.97
C VAL A 56 -6.73 -2.68 -10.50
N THR A 57 -6.14 -1.56 -10.11
CA THR A 57 -6.13 -1.08 -8.72
C THR A 57 -7.12 0.06 -8.45
N HIS A 58 -7.70 0.65 -9.51
CA HIS A 58 -8.72 1.69 -9.37
C HIS A 58 -9.56 1.79 -10.64
N PHE A 59 -10.89 1.92 -10.53
CA PHE A 59 -11.78 1.96 -11.70
C PHE A 59 -11.70 3.28 -12.50
N LEU A 60 -11.25 4.36 -11.87
CA LEU A 60 -11.19 5.71 -12.45
C LEU A 60 -12.54 6.19 -13.00
N GLU A 61 -13.65 5.78 -12.39
CA GLU A 61 -14.97 6.31 -12.74
C GLU A 61 -15.23 7.63 -12.00
N THR A 62 -16.09 8.47 -12.56
CA THR A 62 -16.42 9.78 -12.00
C THR A 62 -17.11 9.66 -10.64
N GLU A 63 -17.95 8.65 -10.46
CA GLU A 63 -18.68 8.38 -9.20
C GLU A 63 -17.79 7.69 -8.14
N LYS A 64 -17.68 8.29 -6.94
CA LYS A 64 -16.82 7.79 -5.85
C LYS A 64 -17.13 6.34 -5.43
N SER A 65 -18.40 5.91 -5.42
CA SER A 65 -18.82 4.55 -5.03
C SER A 65 -18.31 3.46 -5.99
N VAL A 66 -18.15 3.80 -7.28
CA VAL A 66 -17.74 2.89 -8.34
C VAL A 66 -16.21 2.80 -8.45
N ARG A 67 -15.48 3.68 -7.76
CA ARG A 67 -14.01 3.70 -7.75
C ARG A 67 -13.38 2.52 -6.99
N GLN A 68 -14.11 1.95 -6.01
CA GLN A 68 -13.53 1.06 -5.01
C GLN A 68 -13.42 -0.39 -5.48
N ILE A 69 -12.19 -0.92 -5.48
CA ILE A 69 -11.90 -2.34 -5.74
C ILE A 69 -12.38 -3.25 -4.60
N GLY A 70 -12.42 -2.74 -3.36
CA GLY A 70 -12.71 -3.51 -2.16
C GLY A 70 -14.14 -4.05 -2.01
N LEU A 71 -15.01 -3.92 -3.03
CA LEU A 71 -16.39 -4.44 -3.08
C LEU A 71 -17.29 -4.04 -1.90
N GLN A 72 -16.92 -3.00 -1.14
CA GLN A 72 -17.66 -2.55 0.04
C GLN A 72 -19.09 -2.11 -0.31
N HIS A 73 -19.27 -1.56 -1.52
CA HIS A 73 -20.55 -1.12 -2.05
C HIS A 73 -21.53 -2.26 -2.39
N ILE A 74 -21.07 -3.52 -2.40
CA ILE A 74 -21.93 -4.70 -2.67
C ILE A 74 -22.34 -5.33 -1.33
N PRO A 75 -23.62 -5.21 -0.88
CA PRO A 75 -24.03 -5.61 0.47
C PRO A 75 -23.68 -7.06 0.84
N ARG A 76 -23.86 -8.02 -0.09
CA ARG A 76 -23.56 -9.44 0.14
C ARG A 76 -22.06 -9.74 0.34
N LEU A 77 -21.18 -8.86 -0.14
CA LEU A 77 -19.72 -9.01 -0.07
C LEU A 77 -19.05 -8.09 0.97
N SER A 78 -19.80 -7.11 1.51
CA SER A 78 -19.32 -6.15 2.50
C SER A 78 -18.64 -6.80 3.73
N LYS A 79 -19.08 -7.99 4.15
CA LYS A 79 -18.44 -8.73 5.25
C LYS A 79 -17.00 -9.17 4.91
N HIS A 80 -16.71 -9.54 3.67
CA HIS A 80 -15.37 -9.94 3.25
C HIS A 80 -14.49 -8.71 2.95
N SER A 81 -15.09 -7.62 2.48
CA SER A 81 -14.42 -6.32 2.40
C SER A 81 -13.87 -5.85 3.76
N LYS A 82 -14.62 -6.09 4.84
CA LYS A 82 -14.14 -5.79 6.21
C LYS A 82 -12.94 -6.62 6.62
N ILE A 83 -12.76 -7.83 6.07
CA ILE A 83 -11.57 -8.66 6.30
C ILE A 83 -10.34 -8.00 5.68
N ASP A 84 -10.45 -7.51 4.44
CA ASP A 84 -9.39 -6.75 3.77
C ASP A 84 -9.00 -5.50 4.56
N VAL A 85 -9.97 -4.69 4.98
CA VAL A 85 -9.72 -3.49 5.82
C VAL A 85 -9.02 -3.87 7.13
N ARG A 86 -9.44 -4.96 7.77
CA ARG A 86 -8.82 -5.42 9.02
C ARG A 86 -7.39 -5.93 8.81
N LEU A 87 -7.13 -6.63 7.71
CA LEU A 87 -5.80 -7.08 7.34
C LEU A 87 -4.87 -5.89 7.01
N LEU A 88 -5.36 -4.90 6.26
CA LEU A 88 -4.65 -3.65 6.02
C LEU A 88 -4.27 -2.95 7.33
N ASN A 89 -5.19 -2.88 8.29
CA ASN A 89 -4.91 -2.33 9.62
C ASN A 89 -3.93 -3.18 10.43
N GLY A 90 -3.93 -4.51 10.28
CA GLY A 90 -2.93 -5.40 10.87
C GLY A 90 -1.54 -5.17 10.29
N SER A 91 -1.46 -4.92 8.98
CA SER A 91 -0.23 -4.52 8.30
C SER A 91 0.31 -3.21 8.87
N TRP A 92 -0.53 -2.18 8.98
CA TRP A 92 -0.16 -0.90 9.60
C TRP A 92 0.21 -1.03 11.08
N ALA A 93 -0.47 -1.91 11.83
CA ALA A 93 -0.14 -2.20 13.22
C ALA A 93 1.26 -2.83 13.38
N THR A 94 1.75 -3.49 12.33
CA THR A 94 3.08 -4.10 12.28
C THR A 94 4.19 -3.11 11.89
N ALA A 95 3.87 -2.13 11.03
CA ALA A 95 4.83 -1.19 10.45
C ALA A 95 5.32 -0.13 11.44
N ASP A 96 6.55 0.35 11.31
CA ASP A 96 6.98 1.58 11.99
C ASP A 96 6.41 2.82 11.30
N ALA A 97 6.31 2.75 9.98
CA ALA A 97 5.76 3.81 9.14
C ALA A 97 4.96 3.23 7.97
N VAL A 98 4.05 4.04 7.43
CA VAL A 98 3.31 3.74 6.19
C VAL A 98 3.63 4.83 5.18
N LEU A 99 4.08 4.43 4.00
CA LEU A 99 4.42 5.33 2.90
C LEU A 99 3.31 5.33 1.85
N ILE A 100 2.77 6.52 1.59
CA ILE A 100 1.87 6.84 0.48
C ILE A 100 2.55 7.84 -0.47
N THR A 101 1.98 8.05 -1.65
CA THR A 101 2.49 9.09 -2.58
C THR A 101 1.66 10.36 -2.50
N GLY A 102 2.24 11.48 -2.92
CA GLY A 102 1.49 12.72 -3.10
C GLY A 102 0.37 12.63 -4.15
N GLN A 103 0.36 11.59 -5.00
CA GLN A 103 -0.77 11.32 -5.90
C GLN A 103 -1.99 10.82 -5.13
N ILE A 104 -1.80 9.93 -4.14
CA ILE A 104 -2.90 9.46 -3.29
C ILE A 104 -3.55 10.64 -2.56
N LEU A 105 -2.77 11.58 -2.04
CA LEU A 105 -3.32 12.81 -1.41
C LEU A 105 -4.15 13.67 -2.36
N ARG A 106 -3.88 13.64 -3.67
CA ARG A 106 -4.68 14.37 -4.67
C ARG A 106 -5.97 13.64 -5.03
N ASP A 107 -5.93 12.32 -5.02
CA ASP A 107 -7.06 11.47 -5.43
C ASP A 107 -8.04 11.22 -4.27
N GLU A 108 -7.53 11.22 -3.03
CA GLU A 108 -8.25 10.91 -1.80
C GLU A 108 -8.02 12.00 -0.74
N ASP A 109 -9.06 12.80 -0.48
CA ASP A 109 -9.03 13.97 0.41
C ASP A 109 -9.06 13.61 1.90
N ASP A 110 -9.46 12.37 2.24
CA ASP A 110 -9.64 11.87 3.61
C ASP A 110 -8.70 10.71 3.98
N VAL A 111 -7.68 10.45 3.17
CA VAL A 111 -6.74 9.34 3.39
C VAL A 111 -6.01 9.45 4.73
N LEU A 112 -6.04 8.37 5.51
CA LEU A 112 -5.33 8.22 6.77
C LEU A 112 -4.87 6.76 6.92
N CYS A 113 -3.57 6.51 7.04
CA CYS A 113 -3.03 5.16 7.27
C CYS A 113 -2.95 4.86 8.78
N CYS A 114 -4.13 4.89 9.42
CA CYS A 114 -4.27 4.71 10.88
C CYS A 114 -4.77 3.31 11.23
N VAL A 115 -4.20 2.72 12.28
CA VAL A 115 -4.76 1.55 12.95
C VAL A 115 -6.04 1.97 13.67
N ASN A 116 -7.19 1.47 13.20
CA ASN A 116 -8.51 1.87 13.67
C ASN A 116 -9.17 0.85 14.62
N PHE A 117 -8.61 -0.35 14.73
CA PHE A 117 -9.14 -1.40 15.61
C PHE A 117 -8.40 -1.39 16.95
N GLU A 118 -9.13 -1.28 18.06
CA GLU A 118 -8.56 -1.17 19.41
C GLU A 118 -7.73 -2.40 19.80
N ASP A 119 -8.13 -3.61 19.40
CA ASP A 119 -7.36 -4.82 19.65
C ASP A 119 -6.02 -4.82 18.90
N LEU A 120 -5.99 -4.29 17.68
CA LEU A 120 -4.76 -4.14 16.90
C LEU A 120 -3.85 -3.04 17.46
N LYS A 121 -4.41 -1.92 17.93
CA LYS A 121 -3.65 -0.87 18.64
C LYS A 121 -3.01 -1.42 19.92
N LYS A 122 -3.79 -2.17 20.70
CA LYS A 122 -3.33 -2.82 21.92
C LYS A 122 -2.19 -3.79 21.61
N HIS A 123 -2.35 -4.65 20.60
CA HIS A 123 -1.30 -5.57 20.17
C HIS A 123 -0.03 -4.85 19.71
N ARG A 124 -0.18 -3.78 18.93
CA ARG A 124 0.93 -2.92 18.48
C ARG A 124 1.77 -2.39 19.64
N LEU A 125 1.13 -1.91 20.70
CA LEU A 125 1.80 -1.32 21.86
C LEU A 125 2.35 -2.40 22.81
N GLU A 126 1.54 -3.39 23.16
CA GLU A 126 1.83 -4.33 24.25
C GLU A 126 2.64 -5.55 23.79
N VAL A 127 2.47 -6.00 22.55
CA VAL A 127 3.13 -7.21 22.01
C VAL A 127 4.24 -6.86 21.03
N LEU A 128 4.00 -5.90 20.13
CA LEU A 128 5.02 -5.47 19.16
C LEU A 128 5.92 -4.34 19.69
N HIS A 129 5.63 -3.82 20.90
CA HIS A 129 6.40 -2.78 21.58
C HIS A 129 6.66 -1.53 20.72
N LYS A 130 5.72 -1.18 19.85
CA LYS A 130 5.82 0.04 19.05
C LYS A 130 5.61 1.26 19.95
N PRO A 131 6.28 2.39 19.68
CA PRO A 131 6.27 3.54 20.57
C PRO A 131 4.93 4.29 20.62
N THR A 132 4.13 4.18 19.56
CA THR A 132 2.91 4.96 19.35
C THR A 132 1.77 4.07 18.84
N PRO A 133 0.50 4.45 19.10
CA PRO A 133 -0.65 3.69 18.62
C PRO A 133 -0.81 3.78 17.09
N GLN A 134 -0.17 4.75 16.43
CA GLN A 134 -0.23 4.96 14.99
C GLN A 134 1.17 4.92 14.38
N PRO A 135 1.35 4.31 13.19
CA PRO A 135 2.62 4.39 12.48
C PRO A 135 2.87 5.81 11.96
N LEU A 136 4.15 6.16 11.77
CA LEU A 136 4.54 7.41 11.12
C LEU A 136 3.93 7.45 9.71
N GLN A 137 3.29 8.57 9.34
CA GLN A 137 2.71 8.77 8.02
C GLN A 137 3.76 9.37 7.09
N ILE A 138 4.24 8.63 6.10
CA ILE A 138 5.24 9.10 5.14
C ILE A 138 4.56 9.43 3.82
N ILE A 139 4.81 10.64 3.31
CA ILE A 139 4.33 11.10 2.00
C ILE A 139 5.54 11.27 1.08
N LEU A 140 5.63 10.44 0.05
CA LEU A 140 6.64 10.58 -0.99
C LEU A 140 6.10 11.42 -2.16
N THR A 141 6.81 12.49 -2.52
CA THR A 141 6.38 13.38 -3.61
C THR A 141 7.55 14.12 -4.24
N ASN A 142 7.56 14.34 -5.55
CA ASN A 142 8.60 15.17 -6.16
C ASN A 142 8.32 16.67 -6.06
N SER A 143 7.05 17.08 -5.89
CA SER A 143 6.63 18.47 -6.11
C SER A 143 5.88 19.13 -4.96
N CYS A 144 5.46 18.37 -3.95
CA CYS A 144 4.53 18.84 -2.90
C CYS A 144 3.29 19.57 -3.46
N ASN A 145 2.85 19.21 -4.67
CA ASN A 145 1.68 19.78 -5.29
C ASN A 145 0.40 19.07 -4.83
N PHE A 146 0.02 19.35 -3.58
CA PHE A 146 -1.26 18.99 -2.97
C PHE A 146 -1.66 20.10 -1.98
N ASP A 147 -2.86 19.95 -1.42
CA ASP A 147 -3.42 20.86 -0.42
C ASP A 147 -2.92 20.47 0.99
N PHE A 148 -2.38 21.44 1.73
CA PHE A 148 -1.89 21.22 3.10
C PHE A 148 -3.00 21.36 4.16
N THR A 149 -4.24 21.65 3.74
CA THR A 149 -5.44 21.64 4.60
C THR A 149 -6.10 20.25 4.69
N LEU A 150 -5.58 19.26 3.96
CA LEU A 150 -6.07 17.88 3.99
C LEU A 150 -6.03 17.30 5.40
N ARG A 151 -6.95 16.36 5.66
CA ARG A 151 -7.19 15.78 6.99
C ARG A 151 -5.93 15.23 7.65
N ILE A 152 -5.04 14.61 6.88
CA ILE A 152 -3.77 14.04 7.38
C ILE A 152 -2.88 15.08 8.09
N PHE A 153 -2.88 16.33 7.63
CA PHE A 153 -2.11 17.42 8.22
C PHE A 153 -2.81 18.07 9.42
N GLY A 154 -4.13 17.93 9.49
CA GLY A 154 -4.99 18.48 10.55
C GLY A 154 -5.36 17.51 11.67
N GLN A 155 -4.92 16.25 11.62
CA GLN A 155 -5.29 15.21 12.57
C GLN A 155 -4.34 15.22 13.79
N PRO A 156 -4.83 15.55 15.01
CA PRO A 156 -3.99 15.56 16.20
C PRO A 156 -3.45 14.16 16.53
N GLY A 157 -2.20 14.10 16.97
CA GLY A 157 -1.54 12.86 17.36
C GLY A 157 -1.00 12.01 16.20
N LEU A 158 -1.02 12.53 14.97
CA LEU A 158 -0.28 11.95 13.85
C LEU A 158 1.05 12.67 13.64
N ASP A 159 2.11 11.88 13.54
CA ASP A 159 3.39 12.30 13.01
C ASP A 159 3.38 12.12 11.49
N VAL A 160 3.76 13.17 10.76
CA VAL A 160 3.76 13.20 9.30
C VAL A 160 5.13 13.60 8.79
N LEU A 161 5.69 12.81 7.89
CA LEU A 161 6.97 13.07 7.23
C LEU A 161 6.78 13.15 5.72
N ILE A 162 7.11 14.28 5.12
CA ILE A 162 7.15 14.44 3.66
C ILE A 162 8.59 14.23 3.19
N LEU A 163 8.80 13.23 2.33
CA LEU A 163 10.04 13.03 1.59
C LEU A 163 9.87 13.61 0.19
N THR A 164 10.69 14.60 -0.14
CA THR A 164 10.56 15.32 -1.40
C THR A 164 11.89 15.77 -1.99
N THR A 165 11.88 16.28 -3.23
CA THR A 165 13.07 16.90 -3.82
C THR A 165 13.34 18.25 -3.16
N ARG A 166 14.50 18.86 -3.42
CA ARG A 166 14.78 20.23 -2.95
C ARG A 166 13.75 21.24 -3.45
N GLU A 167 13.34 21.15 -4.71
CA GLU A 167 12.31 22.01 -5.27
C GLU A 167 10.96 21.80 -4.57
N GLY A 168 10.54 20.55 -4.38
CA GLY A 168 9.30 20.22 -3.67
C GLY A 168 9.32 20.68 -2.21
N HIS A 169 10.48 20.65 -1.55
CA HIS A 169 10.65 21.18 -0.21
C HIS A 169 10.40 22.70 -0.17
N ASP A 170 11.01 23.45 -1.07
CA ASP A 170 10.85 24.92 -1.12
C ASP A 170 9.40 25.30 -1.43
N ILE A 171 8.72 24.55 -2.30
CA ILE A 171 7.27 24.70 -2.56
C ILE A 171 6.46 24.43 -1.28
N ALA A 172 6.77 23.37 -0.54
CA ALA A 172 6.07 23.03 0.70
C ALA A 172 6.24 24.12 1.77
N GLN A 173 7.47 24.60 1.99
CA GLN A 173 7.74 25.67 2.97
C GLN A 173 6.95 26.94 2.64
N ASN A 174 6.94 27.34 1.36
CA ASN A 174 6.16 28.49 0.92
C ASN A 174 4.65 28.29 1.12
N LYS A 175 4.11 27.11 0.80
CA LYS A 175 2.68 26.82 1.00
C LYS A 175 2.31 26.82 2.48
N ILE A 176 3.09 26.15 3.33
CA ILE A 176 2.84 26.05 4.77
C ILE A 176 2.88 27.43 5.43
N ALA A 177 3.87 28.27 5.09
CA ALA A 177 4.01 29.62 5.63
C ALA A 177 2.81 30.55 5.31
N ASN A 178 2.07 30.25 4.23
CA ASN A 178 0.93 31.04 3.78
C ASN A 178 -0.43 30.44 4.18
N LEU A 179 -0.46 29.37 4.98
CA LEU A 179 -1.72 28.77 5.42
C LEU A 179 -2.46 29.67 6.41
N SER A 180 -3.76 29.87 6.18
CA SER A 180 -4.64 30.58 7.13
C SER A 180 -4.95 29.77 8.39
N THR A 181 -4.85 28.44 8.30
CA THR A 181 -5.08 27.51 9.41
C THR A 181 -3.79 26.74 9.69
N PRO A 182 -3.32 26.67 10.95
CA PRO A 182 -2.10 25.96 11.27
C PRO A 182 -2.25 24.44 11.06
N VAL A 183 -1.17 23.82 10.59
CA VAL A 183 -0.98 22.37 10.62
C VAL A 183 -0.95 21.93 12.08
N THR A 184 -1.76 20.94 12.45
CA THR A 184 -1.87 20.45 13.84
C THR A 184 -1.18 19.10 14.05
N SER A 185 -0.87 18.38 12.97
CA SER A 185 0.03 17.23 12.99
C SER A 185 1.48 17.66 13.26
N ASN A 186 2.30 16.73 13.73
CA ASN A 186 3.74 16.94 13.82
C ASN A 186 4.37 16.72 12.43
N LEU A 187 4.28 17.76 11.59
CA LEU A 187 4.71 17.72 10.20
C LEU A 187 6.21 18.06 10.06
N GLN A 188 6.95 17.17 9.42
CA GLN A 188 8.32 17.40 8.96
C GLN A 188 8.38 17.27 7.43
N VAL A 189 9.16 18.15 6.78
CA VAL A 189 9.40 18.10 5.34
C VAL A 189 10.90 17.99 5.11
N LEU A 190 11.34 16.93 4.43
CA LEU A 190 12.74 16.67 4.14
C LEU A 190 13.01 16.70 2.64
N ALA A 191 13.98 17.53 2.27
CA ALA A 191 14.60 17.49 0.96
C ALA A 191 15.56 16.28 0.89
N CYS A 192 15.22 15.32 0.06
CA CYS A 192 16.02 14.14 -0.27
C CYS A 192 16.88 14.42 -1.50
N GLU A 193 17.92 13.62 -1.65
CA GLU A 193 18.72 13.61 -2.87
C GLU A 193 17.89 13.16 -4.08
N SER A 194 18.16 13.75 -5.23
CA SER A 194 17.50 13.37 -6.48
C SER A 194 18.19 12.17 -7.12
N GLY A 195 17.37 11.28 -7.70
CA GLY A 195 17.81 10.18 -8.54
C GLY A 195 18.08 10.64 -9.98
N PRO A 196 18.44 9.69 -10.89
CA PRO A 196 18.73 9.99 -12.28
C PRO A 196 17.57 10.61 -13.08
N ASP A 197 16.33 10.37 -12.66
CA ASP A 197 15.12 10.91 -13.27
C ASP A 197 14.72 12.30 -12.71
N GLY A 198 15.54 12.86 -11.81
CA GLY A 198 15.29 14.12 -11.11
C GLY A 198 14.30 14.00 -9.94
N GLY A 199 13.63 12.86 -9.78
CA GLY A 199 12.75 12.57 -8.64
C GLY A 199 13.54 12.21 -7.38
N VAL A 200 12.84 11.92 -6.28
CA VAL A 200 13.48 11.43 -5.04
C VAL A 200 14.21 10.10 -5.28
N ASP A 201 15.48 10.01 -4.89
CA ASP A 201 16.25 8.76 -4.90
C ASP A 201 15.72 7.79 -3.82
N PHE A 202 15.01 6.75 -4.25
CA PHE A 202 14.44 5.75 -3.36
C PHE A 202 15.48 5.07 -2.45
N THR A 203 16.66 4.74 -2.98
CA THR A 203 17.68 4.02 -2.22
C THR A 203 18.18 4.87 -1.07
N LYS A 204 18.48 6.14 -1.35
CA LYS A 204 18.95 7.08 -0.33
C LYS A 204 17.84 7.47 0.65
N ALA A 205 16.62 7.64 0.16
CA ALA A 205 15.46 7.90 1.01
C ALA A 205 15.24 6.77 2.03
N LEU A 206 15.28 5.50 1.60
CA LEU A 206 15.15 4.37 2.53
C LEU A 206 16.32 4.28 3.52
N LYS A 207 17.56 4.56 3.08
CA LYS A 207 18.72 4.66 3.99
C LYS A 207 18.55 5.74 5.06
N LEU A 208 18.02 6.90 4.66
CA LEU A 208 17.70 7.99 5.56
C LEU A 208 16.61 7.59 6.57
N LEU A 209 15.55 6.92 6.11
CA LEU A 209 14.50 6.40 7.00
C LEU A 209 15.05 5.40 8.03
N LYS A 210 15.95 4.50 7.62
CA LYS A 210 16.59 3.54 8.54
C LYS A 210 17.48 4.24 9.56
N SER A 211 18.36 5.13 9.10
CA SER A 211 19.42 5.71 9.94
C SER A 211 18.96 6.88 10.82
N GLN A 212 18.08 7.76 10.32
CA GLN A 212 17.66 8.96 11.05
C GLN A 212 16.35 8.77 11.80
N PHE A 213 15.43 7.95 11.26
CA PHE A 213 14.10 7.73 11.85
C PHE A 213 13.97 6.36 12.54
N ASN A 214 15.04 5.54 12.54
CA ASN A 214 15.07 4.20 13.10
C ASN A 214 13.93 3.29 12.58
N ILE A 215 13.48 3.51 11.34
CA ILE A 215 12.41 2.72 10.73
C ILE A 215 12.97 1.36 10.36
N THR A 216 12.40 0.32 10.94
CA THR A 216 12.80 -1.08 10.70
C THR A 216 11.84 -1.78 9.76
N TYR A 217 10.55 -1.47 9.85
CA TYR A 217 9.49 -2.05 9.04
C TYR A 217 8.67 -0.97 8.35
N LEU A 218 8.55 -1.05 7.03
CA LEU A 218 7.89 -0.03 6.20
C LEU A 218 6.82 -0.66 5.32
N ASP A 219 5.57 -0.19 5.50
CA ASP A 219 4.47 -0.50 4.59
C ASP A 219 4.48 0.49 3.43
N ILE A 220 4.57 -0.01 2.19
CA ILE A 220 4.50 0.76 0.96
C ILE A 220 3.09 0.63 0.38
N SER A 221 2.19 1.50 0.83
CA SER A 221 0.80 1.60 0.39
C SER A 221 0.68 2.61 -0.76
N THR A 222 1.33 2.31 -1.90
CA THR A 222 1.43 3.23 -3.04
C THR A 222 0.84 2.66 -4.33
N GLY A 223 0.77 3.48 -5.38
CA GLY A 223 0.37 3.02 -6.71
C GLY A 223 1.42 2.16 -7.41
N GLY A 224 0.97 1.42 -8.44
CA GLY A 224 1.80 0.42 -9.13
C GLY A 224 3.13 0.94 -9.70
N THR A 225 3.21 2.21 -10.12
CA THR A 225 4.46 2.79 -10.64
C THR A 225 5.55 2.87 -9.57
N THR A 226 5.20 3.29 -8.36
CA THR A 226 6.16 3.38 -7.24
C THR A 226 6.57 2.00 -6.76
N ILE A 227 5.61 1.08 -6.64
CA ILE A 227 5.89 -0.33 -6.33
C ILE A 227 6.86 -0.91 -7.37
N HIS A 228 6.60 -0.71 -8.67
CA HIS A 228 7.46 -1.22 -9.73
C HIS A 228 8.87 -0.62 -9.70
N ASN A 229 9.03 0.70 -9.46
CA ASN A 229 10.33 1.33 -9.25
C ASN A 229 11.13 0.63 -8.13
N LEU A 230 10.48 0.30 -7.01
CA LEU A 230 11.14 -0.35 -5.89
C LEU A 230 11.50 -1.81 -6.20
N ILE A 231 10.69 -2.51 -7.00
CA ILE A 231 11.01 -3.85 -7.50
C ILE A 231 12.25 -3.79 -8.40
N ASP A 232 12.32 -2.83 -9.33
CA ASP A 232 13.47 -2.64 -10.22
C ASP A 232 14.77 -2.42 -9.44
N LEU A 233 14.69 -1.69 -8.32
CA LEU A 233 15.84 -1.36 -7.46
C LEU A 233 16.15 -2.43 -6.40
N GLY A 234 15.36 -3.51 -6.27
CA GLY A 234 15.58 -4.51 -5.23
C GLY A 234 15.23 -4.05 -3.81
N LEU A 235 14.33 -3.07 -3.69
CA LEU A 235 14.03 -2.38 -2.45
C LEU A 235 12.74 -2.87 -1.76
N LEU A 236 11.98 -3.79 -2.38
CA LEU A 236 10.80 -4.43 -1.77
C LEU A 236 11.13 -5.87 -1.36
N ASP A 237 10.91 -6.21 -0.10
CA ASP A 237 11.19 -7.55 0.40
C ASP A 237 9.97 -8.48 0.26
N GLU A 238 8.77 -7.93 0.42
CA GLU A 238 7.53 -8.71 0.46
C GLU A 238 6.40 -8.02 -0.33
N CYS A 239 5.51 -8.82 -0.91
CA CYS A 239 4.25 -8.38 -1.46
C CYS A 239 3.09 -8.93 -0.62
N ARG A 240 2.13 -8.06 -0.32
CA ARG A 240 0.84 -8.40 0.28
C ARG A 240 -0.23 -7.95 -0.70
N MET A 241 -1.01 -8.89 -1.19
CA MET A 241 -2.03 -8.62 -2.19
C MET A 241 -3.37 -9.14 -1.74
N THR A 242 -4.38 -8.32 -1.94
CA THR A 242 -5.77 -8.72 -1.98
C THR A 242 -6.23 -8.72 -3.43
N VAL A 243 -6.72 -9.86 -3.91
CA VAL A 243 -7.38 -9.98 -5.20
C VAL A 243 -8.88 -10.04 -4.97
N ALA A 244 -9.57 -8.96 -5.33
CA ALA A 244 -11.02 -8.93 -5.42
C ALA A 244 -11.44 -9.60 -6.74
N ASN A 245 -12.25 -10.64 -6.67
CA ASN A 245 -12.64 -11.49 -7.79
C ASN A 245 -13.69 -10.83 -8.70
N GLN A 246 -13.32 -9.68 -9.26
CA GLN A 246 -14.05 -8.92 -10.26
C GLN A 246 -13.12 -8.61 -11.43
N LEU A 247 -13.67 -8.31 -12.60
CA LEU A 247 -12.92 -7.84 -13.76
C LEU A 247 -13.25 -6.37 -13.99
N ALA A 248 -12.23 -5.54 -14.21
CA ALA A 248 -12.44 -4.14 -14.58
C ALA A 248 -12.34 -3.97 -16.10
N GLY A 249 -11.36 -4.61 -16.75
CA GLY A 249 -10.92 -4.27 -18.09
C GLY A 249 -9.99 -3.06 -18.11
N HIS A 250 -9.28 -2.87 -19.22
CA HIS A 250 -8.15 -1.94 -19.31
C HIS A 250 -8.53 -0.45 -19.32
N VAL A 251 -9.74 -0.08 -19.74
CA VAL A 251 -10.15 1.33 -19.87
C VAL A 251 -11.47 1.60 -19.17
N ASN A 252 -11.60 2.81 -18.62
CA ASN A 252 -12.84 3.28 -18.02
C ASN A 252 -13.91 3.64 -19.06
N THR A 253 -15.10 4.05 -18.59
CA THR A 253 -16.21 4.47 -19.47
C THR A 253 -15.89 5.66 -20.38
N SER A 254 -14.82 6.40 -20.09
CA SER A 254 -14.30 7.53 -20.85
C SER A 254 -13.05 7.18 -21.68
N SER A 255 -12.77 5.89 -21.91
CA SER A 255 -11.61 5.40 -22.66
C SER A 255 -10.24 5.76 -22.07
N GLN A 256 -10.18 6.09 -20.77
CA GLN A 256 -8.92 6.33 -20.07
C GLN A 256 -8.38 5.00 -19.54
N VAL A 257 -7.07 4.78 -19.69
CA VAL A 257 -6.40 3.58 -19.19
C VAL A 257 -6.45 3.55 -17.67
N ARG A 258 -6.88 2.42 -17.11
CA ARG A 258 -6.95 2.21 -15.65
C ARG A 258 -5.58 1.88 -15.07
N PRO A 259 -5.28 2.30 -13.84
CA PRO A 259 -4.03 1.94 -13.18
C PRO A 259 -4.02 0.45 -12.85
N HIS A 260 -2.87 -0.18 -13.04
CA HIS A 260 -2.64 -1.58 -12.72
C HIS A 260 -1.62 -1.71 -11.58
N ALA A 261 -1.72 -2.81 -10.83
CA ALA A 261 -0.78 -3.15 -9.75
C ALA A 261 0.66 -3.30 -10.29
N HIS A 262 0.78 -3.81 -11.51
CA HIS A 262 2.02 -3.88 -12.27
C HIS A 262 1.82 -3.15 -13.59
N PRO A 263 2.01 -1.82 -13.63
CA PRO A 263 1.78 -1.04 -14.84
C PRO A 263 2.82 -1.40 -15.91
N TYR A 264 2.38 -1.38 -17.17
CA TYR A 264 3.30 -1.43 -18.30
C TYR A 264 3.59 0.00 -18.75
N ASP A 265 4.88 0.36 -18.88
CA ASP A 265 5.28 1.64 -19.45
C ASP A 265 5.69 1.43 -20.92
N VAL A 266 4.86 1.91 -21.84
CA VAL A 266 5.13 1.82 -23.29
C VAL A 266 6.24 2.79 -23.73
N LYS A 267 6.52 3.84 -22.95
CA LYS A 267 7.53 4.86 -23.26
C LYS A 267 8.89 4.61 -22.58
N GLY A 268 9.00 3.57 -21.76
CA GLY A 268 10.22 3.21 -21.02
C GLY A 268 10.34 1.72 -20.72
N LEU A 269 9.68 0.87 -21.53
CA LEU A 269 9.64 -0.61 -21.53
C LEU A 269 10.32 -1.28 -20.33
N ARG A 270 9.61 -1.29 -19.20
CA ARG A 270 9.99 -2.07 -18.02
C ARG A 270 9.43 -3.46 -18.15
N PHE A 271 10.15 -4.28 -18.89
CA PHE A 271 9.82 -5.68 -19.03
C PHE A 271 10.90 -6.51 -18.37
N TYR A 272 10.44 -7.54 -17.70
CA TYR A 272 11.30 -8.62 -17.35
C TYR A 272 11.21 -9.70 -18.43
N ALA A 273 12.36 -10.16 -18.90
CA ALA A 273 12.44 -11.41 -19.64
C ALA A 273 12.16 -12.58 -18.68
N PRO A 274 11.78 -13.77 -19.18
CA PRO A 274 11.62 -14.95 -18.34
C PRO A 274 12.83 -15.24 -17.45
N GLU A 275 14.03 -14.83 -17.83
CA GLU A 275 15.29 -15.00 -17.10
C GLU A 275 15.50 -13.94 -16.01
N THR A 276 14.97 -12.72 -16.19
CA THR A 276 15.20 -11.58 -15.31
C THR A 276 14.02 -11.26 -14.39
N ALA A 277 12.84 -11.87 -14.63
CA ALA A 277 11.64 -11.57 -13.86
C ALA A 277 11.80 -11.88 -12.36
N PRO A 278 11.52 -10.94 -11.46
CA PRO A 278 11.44 -11.23 -10.04
C PRO A 278 10.48 -12.39 -9.80
N LEU A 279 10.89 -13.34 -8.96
CA LEU A 279 10.00 -14.39 -8.49
C LEU A 279 9.37 -13.94 -7.17
N VAL A 280 8.24 -14.56 -6.83
CA VAL A 280 7.57 -14.36 -5.54
C VAL A 280 7.41 -15.71 -4.86
N ALA A 281 8.16 -15.90 -3.78
CA ALA A 281 8.06 -17.10 -2.96
C ALA A 281 6.87 -16.98 -2.00
N TRP A 282 5.80 -17.73 -2.27
CA TRP A 282 4.58 -17.73 -1.45
C TRP A 282 4.86 -18.07 0.02
N LYS A 283 4.42 -17.20 0.92
CA LYS A 283 4.48 -17.39 2.38
C LYS A 283 3.09 -17.61 2.99
N GLY A 284 2.04 -17.17 2.31
CA GLY A 284 0.67 -17.43 2.73
C GLY A 284 -0.31 -17.16 1.59
N VAL A 285 -1.32 -18.00 1.50
CA VAL A 285 -2.50 -17.79 0.64
C VAL A 285 -3.73 -18.14 1.45
N ARG A 286 -4.71 -17.23 1.50
CA ARG A 286 -5.98 -17.43 2.20
C ARG A 286 -7.14 -16.83 1.42
N MET A 287 -8.34 -17.32 1.68
CA MET A 287 -9.56 -16.80 1.06
C MET A 287 -10.44 -16.06 2.09
N ALA A 288 -11.31 -15.17 1.63
CA ALA A 288 -12.50 -14.76 2.36
C ALA A 288 -13.74 -14.98 1.49
N GLY A 289 -14.39 -16.13 1.71
CA GLY A 289 -15.43 -16.65 0.82
C GLY A 289 -14.94 -16.76 -0.63
N GLU A 290 -15.86 -16.60 -1.57
CA GLU A 290 -15.62 -16.87 -3.00
C GLU A 290 -15.02 -15.69 -3.79
N HIS A 291 -14.89 -14.51 -3.16
CA HIS A 291 -14.65 -13.25 -3.90
C HIS A 291 -13.37 -12.51 -3.49
N PHE A 292 -12.64 -13.01 -2.49
CA PHE A 292 -11.38 -12.42 -2.07
C PHE A 292 -10.33 -13.50 -1.87
N MET A 293 -9.19 -13.33 -2.53
CA MET A 293 -7.99 -14.10 -2.29
C MET A 293 -6.92 -13.15 -1.73
N PHE A 294 -6.32 -13.54 -0.62
CA PHE A 294 -5.21 -12.84 0.00
C PHE A 294 -3.96 -13.67 -0.20
N TYR A 295 -2.89 -13.04 -0.68
CA TYR A 295 -1.60 -13.69 -0.72
C TYR A 295 -0.52 -12.80 -0.14
N ARG A 296 0.50 -13.48 0.36
CA ARG A 296 1.74 -12.90 0.86
C ARG A 296 2.90 -13.68 0.26
N GLY A 297 3.90 -12.97 -0.24
CA GLY A 297 5.10 -13.60 -0.78
C GLY A 297 6.33 -12.72 -0.66
N VAL A 298 7.50 -13.34 -0.67
CA VAL A 298 8.80 -12.64 -0.61
C VAL A 298 9.38 -12.53 -2.01
N TYR A 299 9.90 -11.37 -2.37
CA TYR A 299 10.54 -11.16 -3.67
C TYR A 299 11.91 -11.86 -3.75
N GLU A 300 12.18 -12.50 -4.88
CA GLU A 300 13.48 -13.06 -5.23
C GLU A 300 13.93 -12.42 -6.55
N TYR A 301 14.93 -11.53 -6.46
CA TYR A 301 15.36 -10.68 -7.57
C TYR A 301 16.40 -11.36 -8.44
N ARG A 302 16.03 -11.73 -9.66
CA ARG A 302 16.94 -12.37 -10.62
C ARG A 302 17.70 -11.36 -11.48
N HIS A 303 17.19 -10.14 -11.61
CA HIS A 303 17.80 -9.09 -12.44
C HIS A 303 18.94 -8.32 -11.78
N LEU A 304 19.16 -8.49 -10.47
CA LEU A 304 20.21 -7.76 -9.73
C LEU A 304 21.55 -8.52 -9.66
N GLY A 305 21.59 -9.75 -10.20
CA GLY A 305 22.70 -10.67 -9.98
C GLY A 305 22.67 -11.24 -8.56
N ASN A 306 22.92 -12.55 -8.42
CA ASN A 306 23.18 -13.17 -7.12
C ASN A 306 24.60 -12.81 -6.63
#